data_AF-A0A1D3TEC4-F1
#
_entry.id   AF-A0A1D3TEC4-F1
#
_cell.length_a   1.000
_cell.length_b   1.000
_cell.length_c   1.000
_cell.angle_alpha   90.00
_cell.angle_beta   90.00
_cell.angle_gamma   90.00
#
_symmetry.space_group_name_H-M   'P 1'
#
loop_
_entity.id
_entity.type
_entity.pdbx_description
1 polymer ?
#
loop_
_entity_poly.entity_id
_entity_poly.type
_entity_poly.pdbx_seq_one_letter_code
_entity_poly.pdbx_strand_id
1 'polypeptide(L)'
;MEYLILEEKYKNLLNKSCYEKTILKKENEALQKKLENLEYAYIEKENEITEIFEEKEKHEDNIVKLKKENLDLKDEISKLHERIVDLTDLSKTYRKMIKSRNKELQQSDILISENINLRNSIKAVNNEKLNLESELRKKTKVINVIKEKYKKNISTLLEKFNEKDRRMYEIQSFIVNELNNFKIIIQENKSLHYHENLTDKNITNIYFHLDMLTKKLEEKMTISIMK
;
A
#
# COMPACT_ATOMS: atom_id res chain seq x y z
N MET A 1 -135.38 -85.42 14.53
CA MET A 1 -134.33 -85.40 13.48
C MET A 1 -133.77 -83.99 13.28
N GLU A 2 -134.61 -82.96 13.20
CA GLU A 2 -134.17 -81.56 13.03
C GLU A 2 -133.30 -80.99 14.17
N TYR A 3 -133.60 -81.33 15.43
CA TYR A 3 -132.84 -80.85 16.59
C TYR A 3 -131.39 -81.37 16.60
N LEU A 4 -131.18 -82.64 16.21
CA LEU A 4 -129.85 -83.24 16.01
C LEU A 4 -129.07 -82.56 14.87
N ILE A 5 -129.75 -82.22 13.77
CA ILE A 5 -129.15 -81.51 12.63
C ILE A 5 -128.70 -80.09 13.03
N LEU A 6 -129.49 -79.40 13.86
CA LEU A 6 -129.17 -78.05 14.34
C LEU A 6 -128.00 -78.05 15.32
N GLU A 7 -127.96 -79.02 16.24
CA GLU A 7 -126.86 -79.21 17.19
C GLU A 7 -125.53 -79.53 16.47
N GLU A 8 -125.57 -80.38 15.44
CA GLU A 8 -124.42 -80.72 14.62
C GLU A 8 -123.93 -79.53 13.78
N LYS A 9 -124.85 -78.71 13.23
CA LYS A 9 -124.51 -77.44 12.56
C LYS A 9 -123.85 -76.45 13.53
N TYR A 10 -124.39 -76.27 14.73
CA TYR A 10 -123.82 -75.37 15.73
C TYR A 10 -122.43 -75.82 16.19
N LYS A 11 -122.24 -77.13 16.41
CA LYS A 11 -120.94 -77.72 16.72
C LYS A 11 -119.92 -77.50 15.61
N ASN A 12 -120.33 -77.62 14.34
CA ASN A 12 -119.47 -77.35 13.19
C ASN A 12 -119.08 -75.87 13.07
N LEU A 13 -120.01 -74.94 13.31
CA LEU A 13 -119.74 -73.50 13.36
C LEU A 13 -118.79 -73.13 14.52
N LEU A 14 -119.01 -73.70 15.70
CA LEU A 14 -118.14 -73.49 16.85
C LEU A 14 -116.73 -74.04 16.60
N ASN A 15 -116.62 -75.24 16.02
CA ASN A 15 -115.33 -75.82 15.64
C ASN A 15 -114.59 -74.96 14.60
N LYS A 16 -115.30 -74.43 13.61
CA LYS A 16 -114.74 -73.53 12.59
C LYS A 16 -114.24 -72.22 13.23
N SER A 17 -115.03 -71.60 14.10
CA SER A 17 -114.65 -70.38 14.82
C SER A 17 -113.45 -70.60 15.75
N CYS A 18 -113.40 -71.74 16.46
CA CYS A 18 -112.26 -72.14 17.29
C CYS A 18 -110.99 -72.36 16.45
N TYR A 19 -111.12 -72.95 15.26
CA TYR A 19 -110.02 -73.14 14.33
C TYR A 19 -109.48 -71.80 13.78
N GLU A 20 -110.37 -70.91 13.32
CA GLU A 20 -110.02 -69.55 12.88
C GLU A 20 -109.35 -68.75 13.99
N LYS A 21 -109.88 -68.81 15.23
CA LYS A 21 -109.26 -68.16 16.39
C LYS A 21 -107.84 -68.68 16.67
N THR A 22 -107.60 -69.97 16.45
CA THR A 22 -106.27 -70.58 16.63
C THR A 22 -105.30 -70.13 15.55
N ILE A 23 -105.76 -70.01 14.29
CA ILE A 23 -104.95 -69.47 13.19
C ILE A 23 -104.60 -68.01 13.47
N LEU A 24 -105.59 -67.17 13.79
CA LEU A 24 -105.39 -65.76 14.08
C LEU A 24 -104.41 -65.54 15.23
N LYS A 25 -104.46 -66.38 16.28
CA LYS A 25 -103.49 -66.31 17.38
C LYS A 25 -102.06 -66.61 16.90
N LYS A 26 -101.87 -67.65 16.07
CA LYS A 26 -100.55 -67.99 15.51
C LYS A 26 -100.02 -66.90 14.58
N GLU A 27 -100.88 -66.32 13.75
CA GLU A 27 -100.51 -65.20 12.87
C GLU A 27 -100.13 -63.96 13.69
N ASN A 28 -100.88 -63.65 14.75
CA ASN A 28 -100.57 -62.54 15.63
C ASN A 28 -99.24 -62.76 16.38
N GLU A 29 -98.96 -63.96 16.87
CA GLU A 29 -97.67 -64.32 17.46
C GLU A 29 -96.51 -64.21 16.46
N ALA A 30 -96.73 -64.59 15.20
CA ALA A 30 -95.73 -64.45 14.14
C ALA A 30 -95.47 -62.98 13.77
N LEU A 31 -96.52 -62.15 13.73
CA LEU A 31 -96.41 -60.71 13.50
C LEU A 31 -95.70 -60.01 14.66
N GLN A 32 -96.02 -60.37 15.90
CA GLN A 32 -95.36 -59.84 17.10
C GLN A 32 -93.84 -60.10 17.06
N LYS A 33 -93.44 -61.34 16.74
CA LYS A 33 -92.01 -61.68 16.58
C LYS A 33 -91.32 -60.91 15.45
N LYS A 34 -92.02 -60.68 14.34
CA LYS A 34 -91.48 -59.86 13.24
C LYS A 34 -91.31 -58.40 13.67
N LEU A 35 -92.24 -57.87 14.45
CA LEU A 35 -92.19 -56.51 14.97
C LEU A 35 -91.01 -56.36 15.94
N GLU A 36 -90.86 -57.26 16.90
CA GLU A 36 -89.72 -57.28 17.84
C GLU A 36 -88.38 -57.35 17.10
N ASN A 37 -88.24 -58.25 16.12
CA ASN A 37 -87.01 -58.34 15.33
C ASN A 37 -86.71 -57.04 14.55
N LEU A 38 -87.74 -56.37 14.05
CA LEU A 38 -87.59 -55.11 13.33
C LEU A 38 -87.18 -53.97 14.27
N GLU A 39 -87.74 -53.93 15.49
CA GLU A 39 -87.35 -52.99 16.53
C GLU A 39 -85.87 -53.17 16.94
N TYR A 40 -85.41 -54.41 17.13
CA TYR A 40 -84.00 -54.68 17.40
C TYR A 40 -83.09 -54.21 16.26
N ALA A 41 -83.42 -54.54 15.01
CA ALA A 41 -82.65 -54.10 13.86
C ALA A 41 -82.65 -52.57 13.71
N TYR A 42 -83.76 -51.91 14.04
CA TYR A 42 -83.84 -50.44 14.03
C TYR A 42 -82.90 -49.82 15.08
N ILE A 43 -82.93 -50.32 16.32
CA ILE A 43 -82.05 -49.84 17.41
C ILE A 43 -80.57 -50.06 17.04
N GLU A 44 -80.21 -51.20 16.46
CA GLU A 44 -78.84 -51.47 16.01
C GLU A 44 -78.39 -50.44 14.95
N LYS A 45 -79.26 -50.12 13.98
CA LYS A 45 -78.97 -49.08 12.99
C LYS A 45 -78.91 -47.68 13.57
N GLU A 46 -79.72 -47.36 14.57
CA GLU A 46 -79.65 -46.08 15.26
C GLU A 46 -78.32 -45.92 16.03
N ASN A 47 -77.83 -46.99 16.64
CA ASN A 47 -76.51 -47.01 17.30
C ASN A 47 -75.38 -46.85 16.28
N GLU A 48 -75.38 -47.60 15.18
CA GLU A 48 -74.39 -47.45 14.09
C GLU A 48 -74.35 -46.01 13.55
N ILE A 49 -75.52 -45.40 13.35
CA ILE A 49 -75.62 -44.00 12.90
C ILE A 49 -74.99 -43.05 13.91
N THR A 50 -75.23 -43.27 15.20
CA THR A 50 -74.67 -42.44 16.29
C THR A 50 -73.14 -42.53 16.32
N GLU A 51 -72.58 -43.73 16.22
CA GLU A 51 -71.13 -43.94 16.15
C GLU A 51 -70.51 -43.21 14.95
N ILE A 52 -71.15 -43.29 13.77
CA ILE A 52 -70.71 -42.58 12.56
C ILE A 52 -70.71 -41.05 12.78
N PHE A 53 -71.71 -40.52 13.47
CA PHE A 53 -71.78 -39.09 13.77
C PHE A 53 -70.64 -38.64 14.71
N GLU A 54 -70.34 -39.41 15.74
CA GLU A 54 -69.22 -39.11 16.65
C GLU A 54 -67.87 -39.17 15.94
N GLU A 55 -67.65 -40.16 15.07
CA GLU A 55 -66.43 -40.26 14.27
C GLU A 55 -66.29 -39.08 13.31
N LYS A 56 -67.38 -38.69 12.66
CA LYS A 56 -67.41 -37.53 11.77
C LYS A 56 -66.99 -36.25 12.51
N GLU A 57 -67.53 -35.99 13.70
CA GLU A 57 -67.18 -34.82 14.51
C GLU A 57 -65.69 -34.82 14.89
N LYS A 58 -65.16 -35.97 15.34
CA LYS A 58 -63.71 -36.14 15.62
C LYS A 58 -62.85 -35.86 14.40
N HIS A 59 -63.27 -36.33 13.22
CA HIS A 59 -62.55 -36.06 11.97
C HIS A 59 -62.60 -34.59 11.56
N GLU A 60 -63.74 -33.93 11.75
CA GLU A 60 -63.91 -32.50 11.46
C GLU A 60 -63.00 -31.64 12.35
N ASP A 61 -62.93 -31.93 13.65
CA ASP A 61 -62.01 -31.29 14.59
C ASP A 61 -60.54 -31.46 14.18
N ASN A 62 -60.16 -32.68 13.78
CA ASN A 62 -58.80 -32.96 13.32
C ASN A 62 -58.46 -32.19 12.04
N ILE A 63 -59.40 -32.06 11.11
CA ILE A 63 -59.23 -31.25 9.90
C ILE A 63 -59.00 -29.78 10.26
N VAL A 64 -59.75 -29.24 11.22
CA VAL A 64 -59.57 -27.84 11.66
C VAL A 64 -58.18 -27.63 12.26
N LYS A 65 -57.71 -28.57 13.11
CA LYS A 65 -56.35 -28.52 13.68
C LYS A 65 -55.27 -28.55 12.60
N LEU A 66 -55.36 -29.49 11.66
CA LEU A 66 -54.40 -29.61 10.55
C LEU A 66 -54.41 -28.40 9.62
N LYS A 67 -55.56 -27.79 9.38
CA LYS A 67 -55.65 -26.55 8.60
C LYS A 67 -54.92 -25.39 9.27
N LYS A 68 -55.03 -25.27 10.60
CA LYS A 68 -54.32 -24.25 11.37
C LYS A 68 -52.80 -24.47 11.32
N GLU A 69 -52.35 -25.69 11.59
CA GLU A 69 -50.92 -26.03 11.53
C GLU A 69 -50.33 -25.80 10.14
N ASN A 70 -51.05 -26.15 9.07
CA ASN A 70 -50.62 -25.86 7.70
C ASN A 70 -50.49 -24.37 7.41
N LEU A 71 -51.35 -23.54 8.00
CA LEU A 71 -51.26 -22.08 7.85
C LEU A 71 -50.01 -21.55 8.57
N ASP A 72 -49.78 -22.00 9.81
CA ASP A 72 -48.62 -21.60 10.61
C ASP A 72 -47.30 -22.01 9.91
N LEU A 73 -47.23 -23.23 9.38
CA LEU A 73 -46.07 -23.72 8.61
C LEU A 73 -45.85 -22.93 7.33
N LYS A 74 -46.91 -22.51 6.63
CA LYS A 74 -46.80 -21.71 5.41
C LYS A 74 -46.19 -20.33 5.70
N ASP A 75 -46.55 -19.72 6.81
CA ASP A 75 -45.99 -18.45 7.26
C ASP A 75 -44.51 -18.61 7.65
N GLU A 76 -44.15 -19.70 8.34
CA GLU A 76 -42.76 -20.00 8.69
C GLU A 76 -41.89 -20.24 7.45
N ILE A 77 -42.38 -21.02 6.48
CA ILE A 77 -41.70 -21.25 5.19
C ILE A 77 -41.44 -19.91 4.48
N SER A 78 -42.42 -18.99 4.49
CA SER A 78 -42.29 -17.69 3.85
C SER A 78 -41.19 -16.84 4.51
N LYS A 79 -41.15 -16.79 5.85
CA LYS A 79 -40.10 -16.08 6.61
C LYS A 79 -38.71 -16.68 6.37
N LEU A 80 -38.61 -18.01 6.32
CA LEU A 80 -37.36 -18.69 6.02
C LEU A 80 -36.88 -18.40 4.59
N HIS A 81 -37.81 -18.31 3.63
CA HIS A 81 -37.48 -17.98 2.25
C HIS A 81 -36.92 -16.55 2.12
N GLU A 82 -37.54 -15.56 2.77
CA GLU A 82 -37.02 -14.19 2.82
C GLU A 82 -35.59 -14.15 3.37
N ARG A 83 -35.34 -14.86 4.48
CA ARG A 83 -34.00 -14.96 5.08
C ARG A 83 -32.97 -15.61 4.14
N ILE A 84 -33.37 -16.61 3.37
CA ILE A 84 -32.49 -17.26 2.38
C ILE A 84 -32.11 -16.26 1.28
N VAL A 85 -33.03 -15.43 0.82
CA VAL A 85 -32.78 -14.40 -0.19
C VAL A 85 -31.77 -13.37 0.34
N ASP A 86 -31.98 -12.85 1.55
CA ASP A 86 -31.07 -11.89 2.19
C ASP A 86 -29.65 -12.46 2.34
N LEU A 87 -29.54 -13.70 2.83
CA LEU A 87 -28.25 -14.39 2.98
C LEU A 87 -27.56 -14.64 1.63
N THR A 88 -28.34 -14.87 0.58
CA THR A 88 -27.83 -15.07 -0.78
C THR A 88 -27.21 -13.78 -1.31
N ASP A 89 -27.86 -12.64 -1.10
CA ASP A 89 -27.34 -11.33 -1.54
C ASP A 89 -26.14 -10.86 -0.71
N LEU A 90 -26.16 -11.13 0.60
CA LEU A 90 -24.99 -10.93 1.46
C LEU A 90 -23.79 -11.77 0.97
N SER A 91 -24.02 -13.04 0.62
CA SER A 91 -22.99 -13.93 0.08
C SER A 91 -22.40 -13.43 -1.25
N LYS A 92 -23.24 -12.90 -2.15
CA LYS A 92 -22.78 -12.26 -3.40
C LYS A 92 -21.88 -11.05 -3.10
N THR A 93 -22.25 -10.25 -2.10
CA THR A 93 -21.49 -9.07 -1.67
C THR A 93 -20.12 -9.46 -1.13
N TYR A 94 -20.06 -10.42 -0.20
CA TYR A 94 -18.79 -10.94 0.30
C TYR A 94 -17.91 -11.52 -0.80
N ARG A 95 -18.50 -12.23 -1.77
CA ARG A 95 -17.75 -12.75 -2.93
C ARG A 95 -17.10 -11.63 -3.76
N LYS A 96 -17.78 -10.49 -3.94
CA LYS A 96 -17.21 -9.32 -4.62
C LYS A 96 -16.07 -8.70 -3.81
N MET A 97 -16.24 -8.55 -2.50
CA MET A 97 -15.21 -8.02 -1.60
C MET A 97 -13.95 -8.88 -1.61
N ILE A 98 -14.08 -10.20 -1.50
CA ILE A 98 -12.95 -11.14 -1.56
C ILE A 98 -12.21 -11.01 -2.89
N LYS A 99 -12.94 -10.94 -4.02
CA LYS A 99 -12.32 -10.72 -5.34
C LYS A 99 -11.55 -9.39 -5.42
N SER A 100 -12.07 -8.31 -4.84
CA SER A 100 -11.36 -7.01 -4.78
C SER A 100 -10.09 -7.12 -3.96
N ARG A 101 -10.18 -7.68 -2.75
CA ARG A 101 -9.02 -7.85 -1.85
C ARG A 101 -7.92 -8.71 -2.44
N ASN A 102 -8.27 -9.77 -3.17
CA ASN A 102 -7.27 -10.59 -3.85
C ASN A 102 -6.53 -9.81 -4.96
N LYS A 103 -7.20 -8.90 -5.67
CA LYS A 103 -6.52 -8.03 -6.64
C LYS A 103 -5.57 -7.05 -5.96
N GLU A 104 -6.00 -6.44 -4.85
CA GLU A 104 -5.16 -5.55 -4.05
C GLU A 104 -3.92 -6.27 -3.50
N LEU A 105 -4.07 -7.51 -3.03
CA LEU A 105 -2.94 -8.33 -2.57
C LEU A 105 -1.94 -8.62 -3.70
N GLN A 106 -2.42 -9.00 -4.88
CA GLN A 106 -1.57 -9.21 -6.05
C GLN A 106 -0.81 -7.93 -6.45
N GLN A 107 -1.45 -6.77 -6.39
CA GLN A 107 -0.79 -5.48 -6.62
C GLN A 107 0.27 -5.18 -5.56
N SER A 108 -0.02 -5.48 -4.29
CA SER A 108 0.94 -5.33 -3.19
C SER A 108 2.20 -6.17 -3.42
N ASP A 109 2.06 -7.41 -3.89
CA ASP A 109 3.20 -8.29 -4.18
C ASP A 109 4.10 -7.74 -5.31
N ILE A 110 3.49 -7.13 -6.33
CA ILE A 110 4.21 -6.45 -7.40
C ILE A 110 5.02 -5.27 -6.83
N LEU A 111 4.39 -4.44 -6.00
CA LEU A 111 5.06 -3.29 -5.38
C LEU A 111 6.20 -3.70 -4.43
N ILE A 112 6.04 -4.80 -3.70
CA ILE A 112 7.11 -5.35 -2.85
C ILE A 112 8.31 -5.76 -3.72
N SER A 113 8.05 -6.46 -4.82
CA SER A 113 9.11 -6.88 -5.77
C SER A 113 9.82 -5.68 -6.39
N GLU A 114 9.07 -4.65 -6.80
CA GLU A 114 9.64 -3.39 -7.31
C GLU A 114 10.48 -2.68 -6.24
N ASN A 115 10.02 -2.63 -4.99
CA ASN A 115 10.76 -2.03 -3.89
C ASN A 115 12.10 -2.74 -3.63
N ILE A 116 12.11 -4.08 -3.68
CA ILE A 116 13.34 -4.87 -3.56
C ILE A 116 14.31 -4.53 -4.70
N ASN A 117 13.83 -4.44 -5.94
CA ASN A 117 14.65 -4.08 -7.09
C ASN A 117 15.25 -2.68 -6.94
N LEU A 118 14.45 -1.69 -6.56
CA LEU A 118 14.92 -0.32 -6.32
C LEU A 118 15.98 -0.26 -5.22
N ARG A 119 15.79 -1.00 -4.12
CA ARG A 119 16.81 -1.10 -3.04
C ARG A 119 18.13 -1.68 -3.56
N ASN A 120 18.06 -2.70 -4.41
CA ASN A 120 19.25 -3.29 -5.03
C ASN A 120 19.95 -2.29 -5.95
N SER A 121 19.21 -1.55 -6.78
CA SER A 121 19.75 -0.48 -7.63
C SER A 121 20.42 0.63 -6.82
N ILE A 122 19.78 1.11 -5.74
CA ILE A 122 20.36 2.12 -4.84
C ILE A 122 21.67 1.61 -4.22
N LYS A 123 21.71 0.35 -3.79
CA LYS A 123 22.91 -0.26 -3.23
C LYS A 123 24.04 -0.31 -4.25
N ALA A 124 23.75 -0.67 -5.51
CA ALA A 124 24.74 -0.69 -6.58
C ALA A 124 25.32 0.71 -6.86
N VAL A 125 24.45 1.73 -7.00
CA VAL A 125 24.86 3.13 -7.23
C VAL A 125 25.69 3.67 -6.07
N ASN A 126 25.32 3.36 -4.82
CA ASN A 126 26.10 3.78 -3.65
C ASN A 126 27.50 3.15 -3.62
N ASN A 127 27.64 1.88 -3.99
CA ASN A 127 28.94 1.24 -4.08
C ASN A 127 29.82 1.89 -5.16
N GLU A 128 29.24 2.21 -6.32
CA GLU A 128 29.96 2.92 -7.39
C GLU A 128 30.39 4.32 -6.96
N LYS A 129 29.50 5.07 -6.30
CA LYS A 129 29.83 6.38 -5.71
C LYS A 129 31.01 6.28 -4.75
N LEU A 130 31.03 5.32 -3.83
CA LEU A 130 32.13 5.12 -2.89
C LEU A 130 33.46 4.83 -3.60
N ASN A 131 33.43 4.04 -4.68
CA ASN A 131 34.59 3.75 -5.50
C ASN A 131 35.11 5.03 -6.18
N LEU A 132 34.24 5.80 -6.82
CA LEU A 132 34.61 7.06 -7.47
C LEU A 132 35.16 8.09 -6.47
N GLU A 133 34.57 8.21 -5.27
CA GLU A 133 35.08 9.07 -4.21
C GLU A 133 36.48 8.64 -3.71
N SER A 134 36.76 7.34 -3.68
CA SER A 134 38.09 6.81 -3.37
C SER A 134 39.11 7.18 -4.44
N GLU A 135 38.76 7.00 -5.72
CA GLU A 135 39.62 7.39 -6.84
C GLU A 135 39.88 8.90 -6.90
N LEU A 136 38.84 9.71 -6.69
CA LEU A 136 38.95 11.16 -6.63
C LEU A 136 39.92 11.58 -5.53
N ARG A 137 39.80 11.00 -4.32
CA ARG A 137 40.75 11.27 -3.22
C ARG A 137 42.19 10.94 -3.59
N LYS A 138 42.44 9.82 -4.30
CA LYS A 138 43.79 9.47 -4.78
C LYS A 138 44.31 10.51 -5.78
N LYS A 139 43.51 10.89 -6.77
CA LYS A 139 43.88 11.91 -7.78
C LYS A 139 44.15 13.27 -7.13
N THR A 140 43.34 13.70 -6.17
CA THR A 140 43.54 14.95 -5.42
C THR A 140 44.87 14.96 -4.66
N LYS A 141 45.24 13.83 -4.02
CA LYS A 141 46.56 13.71 -3.36
C LYS A 141 47.71 13.90 -4.35
N VAL A 142 47.64 13.27 -5.52
CA VAL A 142 48.67 13.41 -6.57
C VAL A 142 48.76 14.86 -7.05
N ILE A 143 47.63 15.52 -7.29
CA ILE A 143 47.59 16.93 -7.69
C ILE A 143 48.25 17.82 -6.62
N ASN A 144 47.97 17.58 -5.34
CA ASN A 144 48.57 18.35 -4.26
C ASN A 144 50.09 18.17 -4.19
N VAL A 145 50.60 16.94 -4.36
CA VAL A 145 52.04 16.67 -4.43
C VAL A 145 52.69 17.44 -5.61
N ILE A 146 52.04 17.43 -6.77
CA ILE A 146 52.52 18.16 -7.95
C ILE A 146 52.54 19.67 -7.67
N LYS A 147 51.46 20.21 -7.11
CA LYS A 147 51.35 21.64 -6.75
C LYS A 147 52.46 22.06 -5.79
N GLU A 148 52.70 21.30 -4.72
CA GLU A 148 53.77 21.60 -3.76
C GLU A 148 55.15 21.52 -4.40
N LYS A 149 55.40 20.55 -5.29
CA LYS A 149 56.66 20.46 -6.03
C LYS A 149 56.89 21.69 -6.91
N TYR A 150 55.89 22.11 -7.69
CA TYR A 150 56.01 23.30 -8.52
C TYR A 150 56.16 24.58 -7.70
N LYS A 151 55.40 24.71 -6.60
CA LYS A 151 55.53 25.84 -5.67
C LYS A 151 56.96 25.94 -5.13
N LYS A 152 57.53 24.83 -4.65
CA LYS A 152 58.92 24.79 -4.16
C LYS A 152 59.93 25.16 -5.25
N ASN A 153 59.77 24.60 -6.46
CA ASN A 153 60.65 24.91 -7.57
C ASN A 153 60.62 26.39 -7.97
N ILE A 154 59.43 27.00 -8.00
CA ILE A 154 59.26 28.43 -8.29
C ILE A 154 59.92 29.26 -7.19
N SER A 155 59.71 28.93 -5.91
CA SER A 155 60.36 29.61 -4.79
C SER A 155 61.89 29.56 -4.88
N THR A 156 62.48 28.39 -5.14
CA THR A 156 63.93 28.26 -5.30
C THR A 156 64.46 29.03 -6.52
N LEU A 157 63.69 29.10 -7.61
CA LEU A 157 64.09 29.89 -8.78
C LEU A 157 64.07 31.39 -8.48
N LEU A 158 63.03 31.87 -7.77
CA LEU A 158 62.93 33.26 -7.32
C LEU A 158 64.05 33.62 -6.36
N GLU A 159 64.42 32.74 -5.42
CA GLU A 159 65.58 32.94 -4.53
C GLU A 159 66.87 33.12 -5.32
N LYS A 160 67.14 32.25 -6.30
CA LYS A 160 68.31 32.36 -7.18
C LYS A 160 68.32 33.64 -8.01
N PHE A 161 67.16 34.04 -8.51
CA PHE A 161 67.01 35.28 -9.28
C PHE A 161 67.30 36.49 -8.40
N ASN A 162 66.67 36.57 -7.21
CA ASN A 162 66.87 37.64 -6.25
C ASN A 162 68.34 37.73 -5.78
N GLU A 163 69.02 36.60 -5.59
CA GLU A 163 70.44 36.63 -5.23
C GLU A 163 71.33 37.13 -6.39
N LYS A 164 71.01 36.76 -7.63
CA LYS A 164 71.72 37.30 -8.79
C LYS A 164 71.50 38.80 -8.94
N ASP A 165 70.27 39.26 -8.76
CA ASP A 165 69.92 40.69 -8.78
C ASP A 165 70.64 41.45 -7.68
N ARG A 166 70.69 40.90 -6.46
CA ARG A 166 71.46 41.47 -5.35
C ARG A 166 72.95 41.61 -5.70
N ARG A 167 73.59 40.56 -6.23
CA ARG A 167 75.01 40.61 -6.64
C ARG A 167 75.23 41.64 -7.74
N MET A 168 74.30 41.75 -8.68
CA MET A 168 74.37 42.77 -9.74
C MET A 168 74.30 44.18 -9.14
N TYR A 169 73.40 44.39 -8.19
CA TYR A 169 73.27 45.65 -7.46
C TYR A 169 74.53 46.00 -6.65
N GLU A 170 75.14 45.02 -5.99
CA GLU A 170 76.41 45.17 -5.27
C GLU A 170 77.56 45.59 -6.21
N ILE A 171 77.67 44.95 -7.39
CA ILE A 171 78.65 45.33 -8.42
C ILE A 171 78.40 46.75 -8.93
N GLN A 172 77.15 47.08 -9.24
CA GLN A 172 76.79 48.43 -9.70
C GLN A 172 77.13 49.48 -8.63
N SER A 173 76.87 49.18 -7.36
CA SER A 173 77.19 50.08 -6.22
C SER A 173 78.70 50.26 -6.08
N PHE A 174 79.47 49.18 -6.21
CA PHE A 174 80.94 49.25 -6.21
C PHE A 174 81.46 50.14 -7.35
N ILE A 175 80.95 49.98 -8.57
CA ILE A 175 81.34 50.82 -9.72
C ILE A 175 81.01 52.29 -9.46
N VAL A 176 79.82 52.60 -8.93
CA VAL A 176 79.44 53.97 -8.56
C VAL A 176 80.40 54.56 -7.52
N ASN A 177 80.74 53.80 -6.48
CA ASN A 177 81.70 54.23 -5.46
C ASN A 177 83.09 54.48 -6.05
N GLU A 178 83.61 53.60 -6.91
CA GLU A 178 84.91 53.78 -7.56
C GLU A 178 84.92 55.00 -8.51
N LEU A 179 83.84 55.21 -9.28
CA LEU A 179 83.70 56.40 -10.11
C LEU A 179 83.66 57.69 -9.26
N ASN A 180 82.97 57.66 -8.12
CA ASN A 180 82.94 58.77 -7.17
C ASN A 180 84.31 59.02 -6.52
N ASN A 181 85.04 57.98 -6.12
CA ASN A 181 86.41 58.10 -5.61
C ASN A 181 87.33 58.73 -6.66
N PHE A 182 87.26 58.26 -7.91
CA PHE A 182 88.06 58.81 -9.01
C PHE A 182 87.71 60.28 -9.29
N LYS A 183 86.43 60.63 -9.20
CA LYS A 183 85.94 62.01 -9.29
C LYS A 183 86.52 62.91 -8.19
N ILE A 184 86.58 62.43 -6.94
CA ILE A 184 87.21 63.14 -5.81
C ILE A 184 88.71 63.35 -6.08
N ILE A 185 89.45 62.31 -6.48
CA ILE A 185 90.89 62.40 -6.80
C ILE A 185 91.16 63.45 -7.90
N ILE A 186 90.32 63.52 -8.92
CA ILE A 186 90.44 64.54 -9.97
C ILE A 186 90.17 65.95 -9.41
N GLN A 187 89.19 66.09 -8.51
CA GLN A 187 88.84 67.36 -7.88
C GLN A 187 89.94 67.85 -6.91
N GLU A 188 90.55 66.94 -6.16
CA GLU A 188 91.69 67.21 -5.27
C GLU A 188 92.93 67.62 -6.07
N ASN A 189 93.26 66.93 -7.17
CA ASN A 189 94.36 67.33 -8.07
C ASN A 189 94.11 68.70 -8.73
N LYS A 190 92.85 69.03 -9.04
CA LYS A 190 92.46 70.38 -9.47
C LYS A 190 92.71 71.44 -8.40
N SER A 191 92.51 71.12 -7.12
CA SER A 191 92.75 72.05 -6.01
C SER A 191 94.23 72.30 -5.71
N LEU A 192 95.11 71.36 -6.08
CA LEU A 192 96.56 71.43 -5.91
C LEU A 192 97.28 72.17 -7.07
N HIS A 193 96.67 72.24 -8.26
CA HIS A 193 97.24 72.90 -9.44
C HIS A 193 96.53 74.22 -9.78
N TYR A 194 96.77 75.28 -8.99
CA TYR A 194 96.33 76.65 -9.32
C TYR A 194 97.21 77.36 -10.38
N HIS A 195 98.07 76.65 -11.11
CA HIS A 195 98.88 77.22 -12.18
C HIS A 195 99.02 76.24 -13.36
N GLU A 196 98.20 76.42 -14.40
CA GLU A 196 98.55 76.42 -15.85
C GLU A 196 97.29 76.21 -16.75
N ASN A 197 97.03 77.19 -17.63
CA ASN A 197 95.76 77.37 -18.37
C ASN A 197 95.54 76.47 -19.61
N LEU A 198 96.22 75.31 -19.74
CA LEU A 198 95.97 74.37 -20.85
C LEU A 198 95.61 72.93 -20.43
N THR A 199 96.00 72.50 -19.23
CA THR A 199 95.69 71.17 -18.67
C THR A 199 94.29 71.10 -18.06
N ASP A 200 93.72 72.24 -17.65
CA ASP A 200 92.48 72.32 -16.88
C ASP A 200 91.21 71.95 -17.69
N LYS A 201 91.16 72.26 -18.99
CA LYS A 201 89.96 72.02 -19.83
C LYS A 201 89.71 70.52 -20.08
N ASN A 202 90.76 69.75 -20.30
CA ASN A 202 90.68 68.29 -20.50
C ASN A 202 90.32 67.57 -19.20
N ILE A 203 90.90 67.97 -18.07
CA ILE A 203 90.58 67.41 -16.74
C ILE A 203 89.12 67.74 -16.37
N THR A 204 88.65 68.96 -16.65
CA THR A 204 87.25 69.34 -16.47
C THR A 204 86.30 68.51 -17.32
N ASN A 205 86.67 68.21 -18.57
CA ASN A 205 85.86 67.41 -19.47
C ASN A 205 85.78 65.93 -19.00
N ILE A 206 86.89 65.38 -18.50
CA ILE A 206 86.93 64.05 -17.88
C ILE A 206 86.03 63.99 -16.64
N TYR A 207 86.12 64.99 -15.75
CA TYR A 207 85.26 65.08 -14.57
C TYR A 207 83.76 65.15 -14.93
N PHE A 208 83.39 65.94 -15.94
CA PHE A 208 82.00 66.07 -16.39
C PHE A 208 81.48 64.78 -17.01
N HIS A 209 82.29 64.09 -17.82
CA HIS A 209 81.92 62.79 -18.38
C HIS A 209 81.77 61.70 -17.31
N LEU A 210 82.63 61.72 -16.28
CA LEU A 210 82.49 60.83 -15.12
C LEU A 210 81.21 61.12 -14.33
N ASP A 211 80.91 62.38 -14.05
CA ASP A 211 79.66 62.77 -13.35
C ASP A 211 78.42 62.33 -14.14
N MET A 212 78.42 62.51 -15.47
CA MET A 212 77.35 62.04 -16.33
C MET A 212 77.23 60.51 -16.34
N LEU A 213 78.35 59.78 -16.34
CA LEU A 213 78.36 58.32 -16.28
C LEU A 213 77.85 57.80 -14.93
N THR A 214 78.27 58.40 -13.82
CA THR A 214 77.81 58.06 -12.47
C THR A 214 76.31 58.26 -12.34
N LYS A 215 75.79 59.43 -12.72
CA LYS A 215 74.33 59.72 -12.68
C LYS A 215 73.51 58.76 -13.53
N LYS A 216 73.98 58.43 -14.75
CA LYS A 216 73.32 57.45 -15.62
C LYS A 216 73.31 56.04 -15.02
N LEU A 217 74.34 55.68 -14.26
CA LEU A 217 74.38 54.40 -13.54
C LEU A 217 73.39 54.41 -12.37
N GLU A 218 73.40 55.46 -11.55
CA GLU A 218 72.50 55.63 -10.39
C GLU A 218 71.01 55.65 -10.79
N GLU A 219 70.64 56.33 -11.88
CA GLU A 219 69.28 56.33 -12.44
C GLU A 219 68.84 54.92 -12.87
N LYS A 220 69.74 54.14 -13.47
CA LYS A 220 69.44 52.76 -13.85
C LYS A 220 69.34 51.81 -12.65
N MET A 221 70.04 52.11 -11.56
CA MET A 221 69.95 51.35 -10.30
C MET A 221 68.63 51.60 -9.57
N THR A 222 68.14 52.85 -9.55
CA THR A 222 66.88 53.21 -8.86
C THR A 222 65.64 52.55 -9.48
N ILE A 223 65.63 52.36 -10.80
CA ILE A 223 64.57 51.62 -11.50
C ILE A 223 64.53 50.12 -11.08
N SER A 224 65.66 49.56 -10.63
CA SER A 224 65.76 48.16 -10.20
C SER A 224 65.27 47.89 -8.78
N ILE A 225 65.10 48.91 -7.93
CA ILE A 225 64.68 48.77 -6.52
C ILE A 225 63.16 48.94 -6.35
N MET A 226 62.48 49.60 -7.30
CA MET A 226 61.05 49.94 -7.22
C MET A 226 60.08 48.87 -7.78
N LYS A 227 60.54 47.65 -8.06
CA LYS A 227 59.71 46.51 -8.48
C LYS A 227 59.86 45.34 -7.52
#